data_AF-A0A0C6EPM1-F1
#
_entry.id   AF-A0A0C6EPM1-F1
#
_cell.length_a   1.000
_cell.length_b   1.000
_cell.length_c   1.000
_cell.angle_alpha   90.00
_cell.angle_beta   90.00
_cell.angle_gamma   90.00
#
_symmetry.space_group_name_H-M   'P 1'
#
loop_
_entity.id
_entity.type
_entity.pdbx_description
1 polymer ?
#
loop_
_entity_poly.entity_id
_entity_poly.type
_entity_poly.pdbx_seq_one_letter_code
_entity_poly.pdbx_strand_id
1 'polypeptide(L)'
;MQTAVKWGLVARNVADAVEPPRIQRTEMQIWNEEEINIFLENSKDSPYYALFYTALFTGMRRSELLALRWQDIDLILRQIHVNRSLHHLKDGTYIFS
;
A
#
# COMPACT_ATOMS: atom_id res chain seq x y z
N MET A 1 13.50 -12.20 -5.36
CA MET A 1 13.50 -13.40 -6.22
C MET A 1 14.94 -13.79 -6.59
N GLN A 2 15.71 -14.38 -5.67
CA GLN A 2 17.01 -15.00 -6.00
C GLN A 2 17.50 -16.03 -4.96
N THR A 3 16.74 -16.32 -3.90
CA THR A 3 17.26 -17.11 -2.78
C THR A 3 16.94 -18.61 -2.86
N ALA A 4 15.96 -19.03 -3.67
CA ALA A 4 15.48 -20.42 -3.67
C ALA A 4 16.16 -21.37 -4.68
N VAL A 5 16.93 -20.85 -5.65
CA VAL A 5 17.65 -21.70 -6.61
C VAL A 5 18.94 -22.28 -6.00
N LYS A 6 19.44 -21.67 -4.90
CA LYS A 6 20.75 -22.01 -4.32
C LYS A 6 20.78 -23.27 -3.45
N TRP A 7 19.62 -23.88 -3.16
CA TRP A 7 19.49 -24.99 -2.20
C TRP A 7 19.16 -26.36 -2.84
N GLY A 8 19.32 -26.50 -4.16
CA GLY A 8 19.42 -27.82 -4.82
C GLY A 8 18.24 -28.80 -4.64
N LEU A 9 17.05 -28.31 -4.29
CA LEU A 9 15.90 -29.14 -3.87
C LEU A 9 14.82 -29.36 -4.95
N VAL A 10 14.99 -28.86 -6.17
CA VAL A 10 14.02 -29.10 -7.27
C VAL A 10 14.75 -29.24 -8.61
N ALA A 11 14.63 -30.40 -9.25
CA ALA A 11 15.25 -30.71 -10.54
C ALA A 11 14.59 -30.00 -11.74
N ARG A 12 13.45 -29.32 -11.55
CA ARG A 12 12.74 -28.59 -12.59
C ARG A 12 11.79 -27.55 -12.00
N ASN A 13 11.87 -26.31 -12.47
CA ASN A 13 10.85 -25.30 -12.20
C ASN A 13 9.56 -25.65 -12.98
N VAL A 14 8.49 -26.02 -12.27
CA VAL A 14 7.18 -26.36 -12.87
C VAL A 14 6.44 -25.10 -13.35
N ALA A 15 6.93 -23.90 -13.04
CA ALA A 15 6.35 -22.63 -13.48
C ALA A 15 6.65 -22.26 -14.95
N ASP A 16 7.58 -22.94 -15.63
CA ASP A 16 7.89 -22.69 -17.06
C ASP A 16 6.85 -23.30 -18.02
N ALA A 17 5.92 -24.14 -17.55
CA ALA A 17 4.97 -24.85 -18.39
C ALA A 17 3.61 -24.15 -18.56
N VAL A 18 3.46 -22.93 -18.05
CA VAL A 18 2.19 -22.19 -18.11
C VAL A 18 2.46 -20.79 -18.63
N GLU A 19 1.91 -20.46 -19.79
CA GLU A 19 1.82 -19.07 -20.23
C GLU A 19 0.98 -18.29 -19.20
N PRO A 20 1.55 -17.29 -18.51
CA PRO A 20 0.77 -16.48 -17.58
C PRO A 20 -0.36 -15.82 -18.38
N PRO A 21 -1.63 -15.89 -17.91
CA PRO A 21 -2.71 -15.19 -18.59
C PRO A 21 -2.34 -13.71 -18.69
N ARG A 22 -2.49 -13.12 -19.88
CA ARG A 22 -2.23 -11.70 -20.11
C ARG A 22 -3.10 -10.91 -19.15
N ILE A 23 -2.49 -10.39 -18.09
CA ILE A 23 -3.15 -9.47 -17.16
C ILE A 23 -3.47 -8.24 -17.99
N GLN A 24 -4.74 -8.07 -18.37
CA GLN A 24 -5.22 -6.81 -18.92
C GLN A 24 -5.01 -5.78 -17.82
N ARG A 25 -4.00 -4.92 -17.99
CA ARG A 25 -3.79 -3.79 -17.09
C ARG A 25 -4.99 -2.87 -17.27
N THR A 26 -5.93 -2.90 -16.34
CA THR A 26 -6.92 -1.83 -16.21
C THR A 26 -6.13 -0.54 -16.08
N GLU A 27 -6.37 0.42 -16.98
CA GLU A 27 -5.75 1.74 -16.87
C GLU A 27 -6.13 2.32 -15.51
N MET A 28 -5.12 2.74 -14.75
CA MET A 28 -5.33 3.38 -13.47
C MET A 28 -5.99 4.74 -13.77
N GLN A 29 -7.28 4.88 -13.45
CA GLN A 29 -7.93 6.18 -13.58
C GLN A 29 -7.32 7.12 -12.56
N ILE A 30 -6.59 8.13 -13.06
CA ILE A 30 -6.00 9.19 -12.25
C ILE A 30 -7.09 10.22 -12.04
N TRP A 31 -7.39 10.54 -10.78
CA TRP A 31 -8.34 11.60 -10.45
C TRP A 31 -7.75 12.97 -10.78
N ASN A 32 -8.59 13.83 -11.35
CA ASN A 32 -8.25 15.24 -11.52
C ASN A 32 -8.46 16.02 -10.21
N GLU A 33 -8.03 17.28 -10.19
CA GLU A 33 -8.11 18.12 -8.99
C GLU A 33 -9.55 18.37 -8.52
N GLU A 34 -10.50 18.52 -9.45
CA GLU A 34 -11.92 18.70 -9.12
C GLU A 34 -12.50 17.46 -8.43
N GLU A 35 -12.19 16.26 -8.95
CA GLU A 35 -12.62 14.99 -8.38
C GLU A 35 -12.04 14.77 -6.97
N ILE A 36 -10.76 15.13 -6.76
CA ILE A 36 -10.13 15.10 -5.44
C ILE A 36 -10.84 16.03 -4.47
N ASN A 37 -11.15 17.26 -4.90
CA ASN A 37 -11.84 18.24 -4.06
C ASN A 37 -13.26 17.78 -3.69
N ILE A 38 -14.01 17.23 -4.66
CA ILE A 38 -15.34 16.67 -4.42
C ILE A 38 -15.26 15.53 -3.40
N PHE A 39 -14.31 14.62 -3.56
CA PHE A 39 -14.12 13.50 -2.63
C PHE A 39 -13.76 13.97 -1.21
N LEU A 40 -12.84 14.94 -1.10
CA LEU A 40 -12.46 15.51 0.19
C LEU A 40 -13.62 16.25 0.85
N GLU A 41 -14.41 17.00 0.10
CA GLU A 41 -15.59 17.70 0.62
C GLU A 41 -16.62 16.71 1.22
N ASN A 42 -16.91 15.64 0.48
CA ASN A 42 -17.85 14.61 0.92
C ASN A 42 -17.33 13.75 2.07
N SER A 43 -16.02 13.74 2.32
CA SER A 43 -15.40 12.96 3.39
C SER A 43 -15.08 13.79 4.64
N LYS A 44 -15.37 15.09 4.68
CA LYS A 44 -15.04 15.97 5.81
C LYS A 44 -15.56 15.48 7.16
N ASP A 45 -16.79 14.97 7.21
CA ASP A 45 -17.41 14.47 8.44
C ASP A 45 -17.00 13.01 8.76
N SER A 46 -16.20 12.39 7.89
CA SER A 46 -15.72 11.03 8.11
C SER A 46 -14.58 11.01 9.12
N PRO A 47 -14.55 10.05 10.06
CA PRO A 47 -13.38 9.84 10.91
C PRO A 47 -12.11 9.51 10.10
N TYR A 48 -12.24 9.15 8.83
CA TYR A 48 -11.13 8.83 7.93
C TYR A 48 -10.63 10.03 7.11
N TYR A 49 -11.20 11.23 7.27
CA TYR A 49 -10.81 12.41 6.51
C TYR A 49 -9.29 12.65 6.52
N ALA A 50 -8.69 12.65 7.72
CA ALA A 50 -7.25 12.84 7.87
C ALA A 50 -6.45 11.77 7.13
N LEU A 51 -6.90 10.51 7.15
CA LEU A 51 -6.23 9.41 6.47
C LEU A 51 -6.29 9.58 4.94
N PHE A 52 -7.44 9.99 4.41
CA PHE A 52 -7.61 10.27 2.99
C PHE A 52 -6.76 11.47 2.54
N TYR A 53 -6.80 12.55 3.31
CA TYR A 53 -6.00 13.74 3.04
C TYR A 53 -4.51 13.39 3.01
N THR A 54 -4.00 12.69 4.04
CA THR A 54 -2.60 12.27 4.06
C THR A 54 -2.28 11.35 2.87
N ALA A 55 -3.13 10.39 2.52
CA ALA A 55 -2.90 9.50 1.38
C ALA A 55 -2.74 10.26 0.06
N LEU A 56 -3.62 11.23 -0.20
CA LEU A 56 -3.64 12.02 -1.43
C LEU A 56 -2.41 12.92 -1.56
N PHE A 57 -1.98 13.55 -0.46
CA PHE A 57 -0.90 14.53 -0.49
C PHE A 57 0.51 13.95 -0.22
N THR A 58 0.62 12.74 0.32
CA THR A 58 1.93 12.09 0.59
C THR A 58 2.24 10.92 -0.35
N GLY A 59 1.22 10.34 -1.00
CA GLY A 59 1.39 9.16 -1.83
C GLY A 59 1.73 7.88 -1.04
N MET A 60 1.57 7.89 0.28
CA MET A 60 1.84 6.73 1.13
C MET A 60 0.94 5.55 0.78
N ARG A 61 1.48 4.34 0.92
CA ARG A 61 0.70 3.11 0.73
C ARG A 61 -0.29 2.95 1.87
N ARG A 62 -1.43 2.32 1.58
CA ARG A 62 -2.45 1.99 2.59
C ARG A 62 -1.86 1.25 3.80
N SER A 63 -0.94 0.31 3.59
CA SER A 63 -0.28 -0.42 4.69
C SER A 63 0.56 0.47 5.59
N GLU A 64 1.19 1.50 5.03
CA GLU A 64 2.02 2.47 5.75
C GLU A 64 1.13 3.43 6.57
N LEU A 65 0.07 3.95 5.95
CA LEU A 65 -0.91 4.82 6.62
C LEU A 65 -1.58 4.14 7.82
N LEU A 66 -1.98 2.87 7.66
CA LEU A 66 -2.63 2.10 8.72
C LEU A 66 -1.66 1.69 9.84
N ALA A 67 -0.35 1.74 9.61
CA ALA A 67 0.67 1.42 10.60
C ALA A 67 1.23 2.66 11.32
N LEU A 68 0.83 3.87 10.90
CA LEU A 68 1.33 5.12 11.44
C LEU A 68 0.97 5.27 12.93
N ARG A 69 1.93 5.72 13.74
CA ARG A 69 1.69 6.09 15.14
C ARG A 69 1.97 7.58 15.36
N TRP A 70 1.40 8.15 16.40
CA TRP A 70 1.62 9.56 16.76
C TRP A 70 3.09 9.95 16.90
N GLN A 71 3.93 9.04 17.42
CA GLN A 71 5.38 9.22 17.53
C GLN A 71 6.12 9.35 16.19
N ASP A 72 5.50 8.90 15.09
CA ASP A 72 6.08 8.94 13.75
C ASP A 72 5.76 10.28 13.03
N ILE A 73 5.00 11.18 13.67
CA ILE A 73 4.56 12.45 13.09
C ILE A 73 5.26 13.61 13.80
N ASP A 74 6.09 14.35 13.06
CA ASP A 74 6.66 15.62 13.51
C ASP A 74 5.89 16.78 12.87
N LEU A 75 4.96 17.37 13.64
CA LEU A 75 4.17 18.52 13.19
C LEU A 75 4.96 19.83 13.15
N ILE A 76 6.08 19.92 13.88
CA ILE A 76 6.95 21.12 13.89
C ILE A 76 7.73 21.17 12.59
N LEU A 77 8.33 20.04 12.21
CA LEU A 77 9.10 19.90 10.98
C LEU A 77 8.23 19.56 9.75
N ARG A 78 6.93 19.31 9.96
CA ARG A 78 5.96 18.89 8.93
C ARG A 78 6.39 17.62 8.21
N GLN A 79 6.87 16.64 8.99
CA GLN A 79 7.41 15.39 8.48
C GLN A 79 6.63 14.20 9.04
N ILE A 80 6.52 13.16 8.21
CA ILE A 80 5.97 11.87 8.58
C ILE A 80 7.06 10.83 8.34
N HIS A 81 7.42 10.09 9.38
CA HIS A 81 8.40 9.02 9.31
C HIS A 81 7.71 7.69 9.02
N VAL A 82 7.91 7.15 7.82
CA VAL A 82 7.34 5.86 7.42
C VAL A 82 8.26 4.73 7.90
N ASN A 83 8.03 4.27 9.13
CA ASN A 83 8.90 3.30 9.80
C ASN A 83 8.38 1.84 9.75
N ARG A 84 7.13 1.63 9.31
CA ARG A 84 6.45 0.34 9.41
C ARG A 84 5.32 0.23 8.41
N SER A 85 4.92 -1.01 8.12
CA SER A 85 3.75 -1.34 7.32
C SER A 85 2.88 -2.41 7.98
N LEU A 86 1.57 -2.27 7.83
CA LEU A 86 0.58 -3.24 8.25
C LEU A 86 0.36 -4.27 7.15
N HIS A 87 0.54 -5.55 7.47
CA HIS A 87 0.28 -6.67 6.58
C HIS A 87 -0.85 -7.54 7.11
N HIS A 88 -1.75 -7.93 6.22
CA HIS A 88 -2.77 -8.92 6.48
C HIS A 88 -2.31 -10.27 5.93
N LEU A 89 -2.10 -11.24 6.81
CA LEU A 89 -1.68 -12.58 6.46
C LEU A 89 -2.87 -13.42 5.99
N LYS A 90 -2.59 -14.50 5.25
CA LYS A 90 -3.63 -15.41 4.72
C LYS A 90 -4.44 -16.11 5.82
N ASP A 91 -3.91 -16.18 7.03
CA ASP A 91 -4.54 -16.75 8.21
C ASP A 91 -5.49 -15.77 8.92
N GLY A 92 -5.64 -14.54 8.42
CA GLY A 92 -6.51 -13.51 9.02
C GLY A 92 -5.79 -12.59 10.02
N THR A 93 -4.50 -12.82 10.30
CA THR A 93 -3.75 -12.07 11.30
C THR A 93 -3.17 -10.78 10.71
N TYR A 94 -3.12 -9.74 11.54
CA TYR A 94 -2.42 -8.50 11.21
C TYR A 94 -1.04 -8.46 11.84
N ILE A 95 -0.01 -8.20 11.03
CA ILE A 95 1.36 -8.00 11.50
C ILE A 95 1.87 -6.62 11.11
N PHE A 96 2.69 -6.02 11.97
CA PHE A 96 3.42 -4.80 11.67
C PHE A 96 4.87 -5.20 11.38
N SER A 97 5.38 -4.85 10.21
CA SER A 97 6.78 -5.08 9.81
C SER A 97 7.53 -3.79 9.63
#